data_AF-A0A3T2DWZ7-F1
#
_entry.id   AF-A0A3T2DWZ7-F1
#
_cell.length_a   1.000
_cell.length_b   1.000
_cell.length_c   1.000
_cell.angle_alpha   90.00
_cell.angle_beta   90.00
_cell.angle_gamma   90.00
#
_symmetry.space_group_name_H-M   'P 1'
#
loop_
_entity.id
_entity.type
_entity.pdbx_description
1 polymer ?
#
loop_
_entity_poly.entity_id
_entity_poly.type
_entity_poly.pdbx_seq_one_letter_code
_entity_poly.pdbx_strand_id
1 'polypeptide(L)'
;MRKKTLAVFLIFTVLVALLAPTNASAYTKLGYVMTKSSAKNFKIYINGSARGFKNIIISGAKAWNPSPYLNTVSIGNDVRPNYTVSSSGTNKGSVLAVCNTTYYKSNKLISKNEITLYKGFRSLSTNHKIETIVHEFGHGFGLGHVKTKNAIMLDKGFINKTKPQTDDFNGIKALYK
;
A
#
# COMPACT_ATOMS: atom_id res chain seq x y z
N MET A 1 -23.38 49.95 6.64
CA MET A 1 -22.81 49.33 5.41
C MET A 1 -23.94 48.97 4.46
N ARG A 2 -23.90 49.43 3.20
CA ARG A 2 -24.97 49.21 2.21
C ARG A 2 -25.11 47.71 1.91
N LYS A 3 -26.34 47.18 1.84
CA LYS A 3 -26.66 45.76 1.56
C LYS A 3 -25.90 45.17 0.35
N LYS A 4 -25.50 46.02 -0.61
CA LYS A 4 -24.69 45.63 -1.79
C LYS A 4 -23.24 45.25 -1.45
N THR A 5 -22.63 45.84 -0.43
CA THR A 5 -21.23 45.55 -0.04
C THR A 5 -21.12 44.22 0.73
N LEU A 6 -22.18 43.85 1.46
CA LEU A 6 -22.26 42.59 2.20
C LEU A 6 -22.41 41.38 1.27
N ALA A 7 -23.19 41.51 0.19
CA ALA A 7 -23.42 40.46 -0.80
C ALA A 7 -22.15 40.14 -1.61
N VAL A 8 -21.38 41.16 -2.00
CA VAL A 8 -20.11 40.97 -2.73
C VAL A 8 -19.07 40.27 -1.85
N PHE A 9 -19.00 40.62 -0.56
CA PHE A 9 -18.10 39.96 0.39
C PHE A 9 -18.43 38.49 0.61
N LEU A 10 -19.73 38.15 0.65
CA LEU A 10 -20.23 36.76 0.80
C LEU A 10 -19.96 35.89 -0.43
N ILE A 11 -20.06 36.44 -1.63
CA ILE A 11 -19.75 35.72 -2.87
C ILE A 11 -18.24 35.45 -2.96
N PHE A 12 -17.41 36.42 -2.56
CA PHE A 12 -15.96 36.28 -2.62
C PHE A 12 -15.42 35.25 -1.62
N THR A 13 -15.98 35.15 -0.41
CA THR A 13 -15.58 34.14 0.59
C THR A 13 -15.99 32.72 0.20
N VAL A 14 -17.16 32.53 -0.44
CA VAL A 14 -17.57 31.22 -0.96
C VAL A 14 -16.67 30.77 -2.12
N LEU A 15 -16.25 31.69 -2.99
CA LEU A 15 -15.35 31.37 -4.11
C LEU A 15 -13.94 30.95 -3.65
N VAL A 16 -13.41 31.56 -2.59
CA VAL A 16 -12.09 31.22 -2.02
C VAL A 16 -12.12 29.85 -1.31
N ALA A 17 -13.25 29.47 -0.70
CA ALA A 17 -13.41 28.14 -0.10
C ALA A 17 -13.46 27.00 -1.15
N LEU A 18 -13.93 27.28 -2.38
CA LEU A 18 -13.93 26.32 -3.50
C LEU A 18 -12.56 26.13 -4.16
N LEU A 19 -11.61 27.05 -3.91
CA LEU A 19 -10.24 26.99 -4.41
C LEU A 19 -9.27 26.39 -3.39
N ALA A 20 -9.73 26.06 -2.19
CA ALA A 20 -8.91 25.35 -1.22
C ALA A 20 -8.63 23.93 -1.73
N PRO A 21 -7.37 23.53 -1.97
CA PRO A 21 -7.08 22.18 -2.38
C PRO A 21 -7.49 21.23 -1.25
N THR A 22 -8.54 20.44 -1.46
CA THR A 22 -8.93 19.36 -0.57
C THR A 22 -7.97 18.18 -0.74
N ASN A 23 -6.69 18.39 -0.44
CA ASN A 23 -5.75 17.30 -0.24
C ASN A 23 -5.90 16.76 1.19
N ALA A 24 -7.12 16.41 1.58
CA ALA A 24 -7.33 15.57 2.73
C ALA A 24 -6.92 14.16 2.32
N SER A 25 -5.68 13.77 2.66
CA SER A 25 -5.17 12.44 2.44
C SER A 25 -6.02 11.46 3.26
N ALA A 26 -7.04 10.84 2.66
CA ALA A 26 -7.96 9.89 3.30
C ALA A 26 -7.32 8.53 3.64
N TYR A 27 -5.99 8.44 3.60
CA TYR A 27 -5.25 7.22 3.92
C TYR A 27 -4.95 7.13 5.42
N THR A 28 -5.43 6.07 6.05
CA THR A 28 -4.92 5.65 7.35
C THR A 28 -3.47 5.22 7.18
N LYS A 29 -2.54 5.85 7.92
CA LYS A 29 -1.12 5.49 7.94
C LYS A 29 -0.85 4.59 9.15
N LEU A 30 0.01 3.58 8.98
CA LEU A 30 0.34 2.66 10.08
C LEU A 30 1.37 3.21 11.08
N GLY A 31 1.94 4.38 10.79
CA GLY A 31 2.86 5.08 11.69
C GLY A 31 4.29 4.55 11.68
N TYR A 32 4.65 3.73 10.69
CA TYR A 32 6.00 3.26 10.40
C TYR A 32 6.29 3.32 8.90
N VAL A 33 7.56 3.45 8.53
CA VAL A 33 7.99 3.63 7.13
C VAL A 33 9.35 3.00 6.86
N MET A 34 9.62 2.67 5.60
CA MET A 34 10.98 2.39 5.15
C MET A 34 11.78 3.70 5.06
N THR A 35 13.12 3.62 5.04
CA THR A 35 13.91 4.78 4.60
C THR A 35 13.63 5.06 3.12
N LYS A 36 13.76 6.31 2.67
CA LYS A 36 13.56 6.68 1.25
C LYS A 36 14.48 5.86 0.32
N SER A 37 15.71 5.61 0.74
CA SER A 37 16.67 4.79 0.00
C SER A 37 16.22 3.34 -0.11
N SER A 38 15.78 2.72 1.01
CA SER A 38 15.27 1.35 0.99
C SER A 38 13.98 1.24 0.18
N ALA A 39 13.09 2.23 0.23
CA ALA A 39 11.84 2.24 -0.52
C ALA A 39 12.08 2.34 -2.04
N LYS A 40 13.02 3.17 -2.47
CA LYS A 40 13.45 3.25 -3.88
C LYS A 40 14.22 2.02 -4.37
N ASN A 41 14.72 1.18 -3.46
CA ASN A 41 15.57 0.05 -3.81
C ASN A 41 15.13 -1.23 -3.10
N PHE A 42 13.82 -1.42 -2.92
CA PHE A 42 13.36 -2.49 -2.07
C PHE A 42 13.61 -3.86 -2.69
N LYS A 43 14.01 -4.81 -1.85
CA LYS A 43 14.38 -6.17 -2.22
C LYS A 43 13.37 -7.17 -1.69
N ILE A 44 13.12 -8.22 -2.46
CA ILE A 44 12.15 -9.28 -2.13
C ILE A 44 12.85 -10.62 -2.15
N TYR A 45 12.70 -11.36 -1.05
CA TYR A 45 13.00 -12.77 -0.97
C TYR A 45 11.71 -13.59 -1.04
N ILE A 46 11.68 -14.56 -1.96
CA ILE A 46 10.57 -15.49 -2.11
C ILE A 46 11.00 -16.82 -1.50
N ASN A 47 10.47 -17.13 -0.33
CA ASN A 47 10.73 -18.40 0.36
C ASN A 47 10.28 -19.59 -0.50
N GLY A 48 10.96 -20.74 -0.38
CA GLY A 48 10.63 -21.95 -1.13
C GLY A 48 9.15 -22.36 -1.03
N SER A 49 8.52 -22.15 0.13
CA SER A 49 7.09 -22.38 0.34
C SER A 49 6.18 -21.57 -0.59
N ALA A 50 6.61 -20.39 -1.04
CA ALA A 50 5.85 -19.49 -1.91
C ALA A 50 6.30 -19.54 -3.38
N ARG A 51 7.24 -20.43 -3.75
CA ARG A 51 7.84 -20.46 -5.09
C ARG A 51 6.81 -20.64 -6.22
N GLY A 52 5.75 -21.40 -5.98
CA GLY A 52 4.65 -21.58 -6.95
C GLY A 52 3.88 -20.30 -7.28
N PHE A 53 4.01 -19.25 -6.45
CA PHE A 53 3.38 -17.95 -6.65
C PHE A 53 4.37 -16.88 -7.13
N LYS A 54 5.59 -17.26 -7.53
CA LYS A 54 6.67 -16.32 -7.91
C LYS A 54 6.21 -15.21 -8.85
N ASN A 55 5.55 -15.55 -9.94
CA ASN A 55 5.12 -14.56 -10.93
C ASN A 55 4.05 -13.60 -10.38
N ILE A 56 3.14 -14.09 -9.54
CA ILE A 56 2.13 -13.26 -8.87
C ILE A 56 2.80 -12.29 -7.89
N ILE A 57 3.75 -12.79 -7.08
CA ILE A 57 4.49 -11.99 -6.09
C ILE A 57 5.25 -10.86 -6.78
N ILE A 58 5.98 -11.19 -7.85
CA ILE A 58 6.74 -10.20 -8.63
C ILE A 58 5.80 -9.17 -9.27
N SER A 59 4.69 -9.60 -9.85
CA SER A 59 3.70 -8.69 -10.44
C SER A 59 3.14 -7.72 -9.41
N GLY A 60 2.78 -8.21 -8.22
CA GLY A 60 2.22 -7.36 -7.18
C GLY A 60 3.23 -6.36 -6.60
N ALA A 61 4.50 -6.75 -6.47
CA ALA A 61 5.56 -5.80 -6.10
C ALA A 61 5.79 -4.73 -7.16
N LYS A 62 5.94 -5.14 -8.43
CA LYS A 62 6.18 -4.22 -9.55
C LYS A 62 5.01 -3.28 -9.82
N ALA A 63 3.80 -3.61 -9.36
CA ALA A 63 2.63 -2.75 -9.50
C ALA A 63 2.82 -1.37 -8.83
N TRP A 64 3.74 -1.26 -7.87
CA TRP A 64 4.08 -0.02 -7.17
C TRP A 64 5.14 0.85 -7.88
N ASN A 65 5.88 0.30 -8.85
CA ASN A 65 6.94 1.01 -9.59
C ASN A 65 6.51 2.28 -10.36
N PRO A 66 5.24 2.49 -10.74
CA PRO A 66 4.79 3.79 -11.26
C PRO A 66 4.97 4.96 -10.27
N SER A 67 5.09 4.68 -8.97
CA SER A 67 5.45 5.69 -7.97
C SER A 67 6.94 6.04 -8.10
N PRO A 68 7.32 7.32 -8.19
CA PRO A 68 8.74 7.71 -8.24
C PRO A 68 9.48 7.47 -6.92
N TYR A 69 8.77 7.07 -5.87
CA TYR A 69 9.31 6.82 -4.53
C TYR A 69 9.62 5.34 -4.28
N LEU A 70 9.10 4.44 -5.11
CA LEU A 70 9.18 3.00 -4.93
C LEU A 70 9.77 2.36 -6.17
N ASN A 71 10.73 1.47 -5.99
CA ASN A 71 11.20 0.64 -7.09
C ASN A 71 11.78 -0.69 -6.57
N THR A 72 11.36 -1.79 -7.19
CA THR A 72 11.85 -3.13 -6.88
C THR A 72 13.20 -3.38 -7.56
N VAL A 73 14.24 -3.72 -6.78
CA VAL A 73 15.61 -3.87 -7.32
C VAL A 73 16.10 -5.32 -7.41
N SER A 74 15.64 -6.21 -6.52
CA SER A 74 16.14 -7.60 -6.51
C SER A 74 15.05 -8.62 -6.19
N ILE A 75 15.11 -9.74 -6.91
CA ILE A 75 14.24 -10.92 -6.80
C ILE A 75 15.17 -12.14 -6.70
N GLY A 76 15.61 -12.51 -5.49
CA GLY A 76 16.59 -13.59 -5.29
C GLY A 76 17.12 -13.69 -3.86
N ASN A 77 17.99 -14.67 -3.59
CA ASN A 77 18.60 -14.99 -2.27
C ASN A 77 19.53 -13.88 -1.74
N ASP A 78 19.07 -12.63 -1.73
CA ASP A 78 19.80 -11.49 -1.18
C ASP A 78 19.93 -11.65 0.34
N VAL A 79 21.09 -11.28 0.87
CA VAL A 79 21.47 -11.50 2.28
C VAL A 79 20.57 -10.72 3.26
N ARG A 80 19.84 -9.68 2.79
CA ARG A 80 19.00 -8.78 3.62
C ARG A 80 17.79 -8.24 2.83
N PRO A 81 16.75 -9.05 2.58
CA PRO A 81 15.56 -8.58 1.86
C PRO A 81 14.74 -7.59 2.71
N ASN A 82 14.05 -6.64 2.08
CA ASN A 82 13.07 -5.79 2.77
C ASN A 82 11.75 -6.53 2.98
N TYR A 83 11.41 -7.43 2.05
CA TYR A 83 10.23 -8.28 2.10
C TYR A 83 10.63 -9.75 2.00
N THR A 84 10.13 -10.56 2.93
CA THR A 84 10.12 -12.02 2.79
C THR A 84 8.69 -12.46 2.52
N VAL A 85 8.47 -13.20 1.42
CA VAL A 85 7.16 -13.76 1.08
C VAL A 85 7.19 -15.26 1.24
N SER A 86 6.27 -15.79 2.03
CA SER A 86 6.12 -17.22 2.35
C SER A 86 4.70 -17.69 2.13
N SER A 87 4.48 -19.00 2.05
CA SER A 87 3.12 -19.56 2.05
C SER A 87 2.97 -20.59 3.16
N SER A 88 1.76 -20.66 3.70
CA SER A 88 1.37 -21.60 4.75
C SER A 88 0.13 -22.38 4.34
N GLY A 89 0.07 -23.65 4.73
CA GLY A 89 -1.12 -24.50 4.59
C GLY A 89 -2.22 -24.19 5.63
N THR A 90 -1.97 -23.29 6.57
CA THR A 90 -2.94 -22.91 7.62
C THR A 90 -4.18 -22.28 7.01
N ASN A 91 -5.36 -22.74 7.46
CA ASN A 91 -6.64 -22.11 7.17
C ASN A 91 -6.90 -20.98 8.19
N LYS A 92 -7.10 -19.75 7.71
CA LYS A 92 -7.43 -18.57 8.52
C LYS A 92 -8.82 -18.01 8.21
N GLY A 93 -9.69 -18.83 7.62
CA GLY A 93 -11.03 -18.41 7.22
C GLY A 93 -10.97 -17.36 6.10
N SER A 94 -11.47 -16.16 6.38
CA SER A 94 -11.49 -15.04 5.42
C SER A 94 -10.14 -14.35 5.20
N VAL A 95 -9.13 -14.60 6.05
CA VAL A 95 -7.81 -14.00 5.90
C VAL A 95 -7.00 -14.77 4.85
N LEU A 96 -6.72 -14.09 3.73
CA LEU A 96 -6.05 -14.67 2.58
C LEU A 96 -4.53 -14.54 2.67
N ALA A 97 -4.06 -13.40 3.16
CA ALA A 97 -2.66 -13.13 3.44
C ALA A 97 -2.53 -12.15 4.61
N VAL A 98 -1.31 -11.93 5.08
CA VAL A 98 -0.97 -10.88 6.04
C VAL A 98 0.46 -10.41 5.82
N CYS A 99 0.69 -9.10 5.96
CA CYS A 99 2.01 -8.50 6.08
C CYS A 99 2.31 -8.18 7.55
N ASN A 100 3.23 -8.92 8.16
CA ASN A 100 3.75 -8.61 9.47
C ASN A 100 4.98 -7.72 9.34
N THR A 101 4.89 -6.48 9.83
CA THR A 101 5.98 -5.51 9.77
C THR A 101 6.68 -5.38 11.11
N THR A 102 8.00 -5.56 11.12
CA THR A 102 8.86 -5.24 12.26
C THR A 102 9.50 -3.88 12.03
N TYR A 103 9.50 -3.03 13.06
CA TYR A 103 10.08 -1.69 13.00
C TYR A 103 10.73 -1.33 14.35
N TYR A 104 11.69 -0.40 14.30
CA TYR A 104 12.32 0.13 15.50
C TYR A 104 11.37 1.10 16.20
N LYS A 105 11.07 0.87 17.49
CA LYS A 105 10.13 1.72 18.23
C LYS A 105 10.56 3.19 18.33
N SER A 106 11.87 3.44 18.39
CA SER A 106 12.47 4.76 18.57
C SER A 106 12.25 5.71 17.40
N ASN A 107 12.41 5.22 16.17
CA ASN A 107 12.35 6.05 14.96
C ASN A 107 11.30 5.58 13.94
N LYS A 108 10.54 4.53 14.27
CA LYS A 108 9.49 3.94 13.43
C LYS A 108 9.96 3.46 12.06
N LEU A 109 11.27 3.24 11.89
CA LEU A 109 11.83 2.69 10.66
C LEU A 109 11.60 1.19 10.60
N ILE A 110 11.10 0.73 9.47
CA ILE A 110 10.87 -0.68 9.18
C ILE A 110 12.23 -1.40 9.06
N SER A 111 12.37 -2.50 9.79
CA SER A 111 13.52 -3.39 9.72
C SER A 111 13.28 -4.58 8.79
N LYS A 112 12.06 -5.13 8.80
CA LYS A 112 11.63 -6.23 7.90
C LYS A 112 10.12 -6.26 7.71
N ASN A 113 9.69 -6.74 6.55
CA ASN A 113 8.31 -7.10 6.25
C ASN A 113 8.21 -8.60 5.93
N GLU A 114 7.23 -9.28 6.50
CA GLU A 114 7.00 -10.70 6.33
C GLU A 114 5.56 -10.94 5.84
N ILE A 115 5.43 -11.27 4.56
CA ILE A 115 4.15 -11.58 3.93
C ILE A 115 3.94 -13.10 4.01
N THR A 116 2.79 -13.51 4.57
CA THR A 116 2.38 -14.92 4.63
C THR A 116 1.10 -15.12 3.83
N LEU A 117 1.15 -16.01 2.83
CA LEU A 117 -0.01 -16.41 2.03
C LEU A 117 -0.66 -17.64 2.66
N TYR A 118 -1.94 -17.57 3.04
CA TYR A 118 -2.65 -18.66 3.70
C TYR A 118 -3.36 -19.60 2.72
N LYS A 119 -3.94 -20.69 3.23
CA LYS A 119 -4.62 -21.71 2.41
C LYS A 119 -5.66 -21.11 1.45
N GLY A 120 -6.46 -20.15 1.90
CA GLY A 120 -7.50 -19.50 1.10
C GLY A 120 -6.97 -18.69 -0.09
N PHE A 121 -5.73 -18.19 -0.04
CA PHE A 121 -5.10 -17.50 -1.17
C PHE A 121 -4.99 -18.40 -2.41
N ARG A 122 -4.82 -19.71 -2.21
CA ARG A 122 -4.54 -20.66 -3.30
C ARG A 122 -5.73 -20.82 -4.26
N SER A 123 -6.95 -20.74 -3.74
CA SER A 123 -8.20 -20.88 -4.51
C SER A 123 -8.65 -19.60 -5.20
N LEU A 124 -7.99 -18.47 -4.97
CA LEU A 124 -8.32 -17.21 -5.61
C LEU A 124 -8.07 -17.25 -7.13
N SER A 125 -8.82 -16.43 -7.87
CA SER A 125 -8.51 -16.11 -9.27
C SER A 125 -7.14 -15.44 -9.38
N THR A 126 -6.52 -15.49 -10.56
CA THR A 126 -5.21 -14.84 -10.80
C THR A 126 -5.24 -13.35 -10.44
N ASN A 127 -6.31 -12.63 -10.82
CA ASN A 127 -6.44 -11.21 -10.52
C ASN A 127 -6.56 -10.94 -9.02
N HIS A 128 -7.37 -11.74 -8.31
CA HIS A 128 -7.49 -11.61 -6.84
C HIS A 128 -6.20 -11.97 -6.12
N LYS A 129 -5.43 -12.95 -6.61
CA LYS A 129 -4.09 -13.25 -6.08
C LYS A 129 -3.16 -12.03 -6.23
N ILE A 130 -3.13 -11.40 -7.40
CA ILE A 130 -2.30 -10.20 -7.62
C ILE A 130 -2.78 -9.07 -6.71
N GLU A 131 -4.08 -8.80 -6.68
CA GLU A 131 -4.69 -7.76 -5.83
C GLU A 131 -4.31 -7.94 -4.35
N THR A 132 -4.46 -9.14 -3.80
CA THR A 132 -4.03 -9.46 -2.43
C THR A 132 -2.53 -9.20 -2.24
N ILE A 133 -1.67 -9.63 -3.17
CA ILE A 133 -0.23 -9.37 -3.05
C ILE A 133 0.07 -7.86 -3.06
N VAL A 134 -0.52 -7.08 -3.98
CA VAL A 134 -0.30 -5.63 -4.06
C VAL A 134 -0.70 -4.97 -2.75
N HIS A 135 -1.83 -5.40 -2.17
CA HIS A 135 -2.32 -4.95 -0.87
C HIS A 135 -1.29 -5.22 0.25
N GLU A 136 -0.78 -6.45 0.36
CA GLU A 136 0.19 -6.78 1.41
C GLU A 136 1.52 -5.99 1.27
N PHE A 137 1.96 -5.71 0.04
CA PHE A 137 3.09 -4.80 -0.18
C PHE A 137 2.78 -3.38 0.30
N GLY A 138 1.55 -2.88 0.08
CA GLY A 138 1.12 -1.58 0.58
C GLY A 138 1.25 -1.43 2.09
N HIS A 139 0.90 -2.48 2.85
CA HIS A 139 1.13 -2.52 4.30
C HIS A 139 2.60 -2.40 4.67
N GLY A 140 3.48 -3.14 3.99
CA GLY A 140 4.92 -3.05 4.23
C GLY A 140 5.55 -1.71 3.84
N PHE A 141 4.85 -0.87 3.07
CA PHE A 141 5.24 0.52 2.83
C PHE A 141 4.67 1.49 3.87
N GLY A 142 3.80 1.05 4.77
CA GLY A 142 3.20 1.87 5.83
C GLY A 142 1.78 2.34 5.57
N LEU A 143 1.13 1.88 4.49
CA LEU A 143 -0.29 2.17 4.23
C LEU A 143 -1.18 1.27 5.07
N GLY A 144 -2.15 1.87 5.76
CA GLY A 144 -3.21 1.15 6.46
C GLY A 144 -4.40 0.88 5.56
N HIS A 145 -5.37 0.13 6.08
CA HIS A 145 -6.62 -0.13 5.36
C HIS A 145 -7.41 1.14 5.08
N VAL A 146 -8.15 1.12 3.97
CA VAL A 146 -9.23 2.06 3.68
C VAL A 146 -10.57 1.33 3.67
N LYS A 147 -11.65 2.08 3.90
CA LYS A 147 -13.03 1.54 3.89
C LYS A 147 -13.73 1.75 2.55
N THR A 148 -13.20 2.63 1.71
CA THR A 148 -13.77 2.98 0.41
C THR A 148 -13.25 2.05 -0.69
N LYS A 149 -14.15 1.59 -1.56
CA LYS A 149 -13.87 0.63 -2.64
C LYS A 149 -13.13 1.27 -3.84
N ASN A 150 -12.28 2.25 -3.60
CA ASN A 150 -11.57 3.02 -4.62
C ASN A 150 -10.04 2.84 -4.56
N ALA A 151 -9.54 1.99 -3.66
CA ALA A 151 -8.10 1.82 -3.47
C ALA A 151 -7.72 0.37 -3.15
N ILE A 152 -6.48 -0.01 -3.45
CA ILE A 152 -6.01 -1.40 -3.31
C ILE A 152 -5.95 -1.83 -1.85
N MET A 153 -5.80 -0.86 -0.93
CA MET A 153 -5.78 -1.10 0.52
C MET A 153 -7.17 -1.28 1.15
N LEU A 154 -8.17 -1.69 0.38
CA LEU A 154 -9.53 -1.95 0.90
C LEU A 154 -9.52 -3.03 2.00
N ASP A 155 -10.08 -2.73 3.17
CA ASP A 155 -10.13 -3.62 4.34
C ASP A 155 -10.84 -4.96 4.08
N LYS A 156 -11.90 -4.95 3.27
CA LYS A 156 -12.76 -6.13 3.04
C LYS A 156 -13.19 -6.24 1.59
N GLY A 157 -12.94 -7.41 1.01
CA GLY A 157 -13.32 -7.74 -0.36
C GLY A 157 -12.29 -7.29 -1.39
N PHE A 158 -12.72 -7.23 -2.64
CA PHE A 158 -11.87 -6.88 -3.79
C PHE A 158 -12.46 -5.71 -4.56
N ILE A 159 -11.59 -4.82 -5.04
CA ILE A 159 -11.88 -3.78 -6.02
C ILE A 159 -11.74 -4.29 -7.47
N ASN A 160 -11.27 -5.52 -7.66
CA ASN A 160 -11.02 -6.14 -8.97
C ASN A 160 -10.01 -5.35 -9.81
N LYS A 161 -8.92 -4.91 -9.17
CA LYS A 161 -7.80 -4.19 -9.79
C LYS A 161 -6.50 -4.81 -9.34
N THR A 162 -5.51 -4.85 -10.24
CA THR A 162 -4.20 -5.45 -9.97
C THR A 162 -3.09 -4.41 -9.77
N LYS A 163 -3.47 -3.14 -9.61
CA LYS A 163 -2.54 -2.01 -9.46
C LYS A 163 -3.02 -1.07 -8.36
N PRO A 164 -2.11 -0.35 -7.67
CA PRO A 164 -2.50 0.75 -6.80
C PRO A 164 -3.31 1.81 -7.56
N GLN A 165 -4.24 2.44 -6.87
CA GLN A 165 -5.08 3.51 -7.38
C GLN A 165 -4.54 4.88 -6.96
N THR A 166 -5.20 5.95 -7.39
CA THR A 166 -4.77 7.34 -7.11
C THR A 166 -4.54 7.58 -5.62
N ASP A 167 -5.45 7.13 -4.77
CA ASP A 167 -5.33 7.37 -3.33
C ASP A 167 -4.17 6.57 -2.71
N ASP A 168 -3.90 5.36 -3.21
CA ASP A 168 -2.73 4.58 -2.80
C ASP A 168 -1.43 5.33 -3.10
N PHE A 169 -1.30 5.88 -4.31
CA PHE A 169 -0.13 6.66 -4.71
C PHE A 169 -0.01 7.97 -3.92
N ASN A 170 -1.13 8.61 -3.59
CA ASN A 170 -1.13 9.79 -2.71
C ASN A 170 -0.65 9.43 -1.30
N GLY A 171 -1.06 8.27 -0.77
CA GLY A 171 -0.55 7.72 0.48
C GLY A 171 0.96 7.51 0.45
N ILE A 172 1.48 6.84 -0.59
CA ILE A 172 2.92 6.65 -0.78
C ILE A 172 3.66 7.98 -0.87
N LYS A 173 3.16 8.94 -1.66
CA LYS A 173 3.74 10.29 -1.75
C LYS A 173 3.80 10.97 -0.39
N ALA A 174 2.76 10.86 0.42
CA ALA A 174 2.72 11.45 1.76
C ALA A 174 3.68 10.79 2.77
N LEU A 175 4.18 9.57 2.48
CA LEU A 175 5.15 8.86 3.31
C LEU A 175 6.60 9.09 2.83
N TYR A 176 6.82 9.26 1.53
CA TYR A 176 8.16 9.18 0.93
C TYR A 176 8.60 10.42 0.14
N LYS A 177 7.75 11.43 -0.07
CA LYS A 177 8.16 12.73 -0.65
C LYS A 177 9.19 13.41 0.25
#